data_AF-A0A9P7C108-F1
#
_entry.id   AF-A0A9P7C108-F1
#
_cell.length_a   1.000
_cell.length_b   1.000
_cell.length_c   1.000
_cell.angle_alpha   90.00
_cell.angle_beta   90.00
_cell.angle_gamma   90.00
#
_symmetry.space_group_name_H-M   'P 1'
#
loop_
_entity.id
_entity.type
_entity.pdbx_description
1 polymer ?
#
loop_
_entity_poly.entity_id
_entity_poly.type
_entity_poly.pdbx_seq_one_letter_code
_entity_poly.pdbx_strand_id
1 'polypeptide(L)'
;MFQGGFKLGPQAVSQATWNAQGNLKPEESRSLEAGYRFVTDTLQASVAAYSVRFDNRLLQYNPCDSRQPVGPTCGNRFYNVGGVDSPGTPRPR
;
A
#
# COMPACT_ATOMS: atom_id res chain seq x y z
N MET A 1 -21.07 5.57 16.95
CA MET A 1 -19.74 5.89 16.37
C MET A 1 -19.12 4.59 15.93
N PHE A 2 -19.22 4.25 14.64
CA PHE A 2 -18.58 3.04 14.10
C PHE A 2 -17.30 3.45 13.40
N GLN A 3 -16.16 3.05 13.95
CA GLN A 3 -15.00 2.73 13.13
C GLN A 3 -14.27 1.57 13.79
N GLY A 4 -14.97 0.44 13.86
CA GLY A 4 -14.39 -0.87 14.11
C GLY A 4 -13.63 -1.28 12.87
N GLY A 5 -12.34 -0.96 12.83
CA GLY A 5 -11.45 -1.28 11.74
C GLY A 5 -10.07 -0.73 12.04
N PHE A 6 -9.05 -1.58 11.90
CA PHE A 6 -7.63 -1.24 12.05
C PHE A 6 -7.36 0.12 11.37
N LYS A 7 -7.03 1.16 12.15
CA LYS A 7 -6.74 2.48 11.60
C LYS A 7 -5.37 2.44 10.91
N LEU A 8 -5.37 2.19 9.61
CA LEU A 8 -4.20 2.30 8.73
C LEU A 8 -4.39 3.56 7.88
N GLY A 9 -3.63 4.62 8.15
CA GLY A 9 -3.75 5.91 7.46
C GLY A 9 -3.61 7.13 8.38
N PRO A 10 -3.80 8.37 7.88
CA PRO A 10 -3.58 9.61 8.64
C PRO A 10 -4.36 9.69 9.96
N GLN A 11 -5.53 9.03 10.03
CA GLN A 11 -6.35 8.87 11.23
C GLN A 11 -5.71 8.03 12.34
N ALA A 12 -4.57 7.39 12.08
CA ALA A 12 -3.82 6.54 13.00
C ALA A 12 -2.72 7.29 13.78
N VAL A 13 -2.50 8.58 13.48
CA VAL A 13 -1.50 9.43 14.12
C VAL A 13 -2.17 10.67 14.72
N SER A 14 -1.52 11.31 15.70
CA SER A 14 -2.02 12.58 16.24
C SER A 14 -1.87 13.70 15.21
N GLN A 15 -2.70 14.74 15.32
CA GLN A 15 -2.62 15.90 14.42
C GLN A 15 -1.23 16.56 14.43
N ALA A 16 -0.58 16.64 15.59
CA ALA A 16 0.78 17.18 15.72
C ALA A 16 1.80 16.32 14.95
N THR A 17 1.68 14.99 15.02
CA THR A 17 2.56 14.06 14.29
C THR A 17 2.30 14.11 12.78
N TRP A 18 1.05 14.31 12.34
CA TRP A 18 0.72 14.51 10.93
C TRP A 18 1.31 15.81 10.38
N ASN A 19 1.13 16.93 11.09
CA ASN A 19 1.64 18.24 10.67
C ASN A 19 3.18 18.27 10.58
N ALA A 20 3.87 17.44 11.36
CA ALA A 20 5.33 17.31 11.32
C ALA A 20 5.87 16.58 10.07
N GLN A 21 5.00 16.00 9.23
CA GLN A 21 5.37 15.17 8.07
C GLN A 21 5.19 15.91 6.72
N GLY A 22 5.28 17.25 6.71
CA GLY A 22 4.98 18.10 5.55
C GLY A 22 5.82 17.90 4.28
N ASN A 23 6.73 16.94 4.25
CA ASN A 23 7.55 16.56 3.09
C ASN A 23 7.14 15.22 2.46
N LEU A 24 6.05 14.59 2.90
CA LEU A 24 5.54 13.36 2.30
C LEU A 24 5.06 13.61 0.87
N LYS A 25 5.53 12.77 -0.04
CA LYS A 25 4.98 12.69 -1.39
C LYS A 25 3.76 11.76 -1.40
N PRO A 26 2.71 12.06 -2.19
CA PRO A 26 1.65 11.10 -2.44
C PRO A 26 2.21 9.79 -2.96
N GLU A 27 1.70 8.66 -2.46
CA GLU A 27 1.93 7.35 -3.05
C GLU A 27 1.18 7.28 -4.39
N GLU A 28 1.90 6.99 -5.47
CA GLU A 28 1.35 6.87 -6.83
C GLU A 28 1.43 5.42 -7.28
N SER A 29 0.35 4.86 -7.82
CA SER A 29 0.36 3.52 -8.41
C SER A 29 0.17 3.61 -9.92
N ARG A 30 1.06 2.94 -10.66
CA ARG A 30 1.00 2.78 -12.11
C ARG A 30 0.79 1.30 -12.40
N SER A 31 -0.37 0.95 -12.92
CA SER A 31 -0.71 -0.42 -13.31
C SER A 31 -0.77 -0.55 -14.82
N LEU A 32 -0.20 -1.65 -15.33
CA LEU A 32 -0.36 -2.12 -16.69
C LEU A 32 -0.95 -3.53 -16.63
N GLU A 33 -2.08 -3.73 -17.28
CA GLU A 33 -2.82 -4.99 -17.26
C GLU A 33 -3.14 -5.42 -18.70
N ALA A 34 -2.96 -6.71 -18.98
CA ALA A 34 -3.28 -7.31 -20.27
C ALA A 34 -3.94 -8.67 -20.05
N GLY A 35 -5.05 -8.95 -20.74
CA GLY A 35 -5.79 -10.19 -20.59
C GLY A 35 -6.30 -10.71 -21.92
N TYR A 36 -6.34 -12.03 -22.04
CA TYR A 36 -6.93 -12.73 -23.17
C TYR A 36 -7.79 -13.89 -22.68
N ARG A 37 -9.00 -14.02 -23.25
CA ARG A 37 -9.95 -15.08 -22.93
C ARG A 37 -10.32 -15.82 -24.22
N PHE A 38 -10.25 -17.14 -24.16
CA PHE A 38 -10.64 -18.05 -25.21
C PHE A 38 -11.82 -18.91 -24.73
N VAL A 39 -12.86 -19.01 -25.55
CA VAL A 39 -14.09 -19.75 -25.25
C VAL A 39 -14.49 -20.55 -26.48
N THR A 40 -14.71 -21.85 -26.29
CA THR A 40 -15.35 -22.77 -27.23
C THR A 40 -16.43 -23.57 -26.50
N ASP A 41 -17.17 -24.39 -27.23
CA ASP A 41 -18.22 -25.27 -26.66
C ASP A 41 -17.64 -26.29 -25.66
N THR A 42 -16.36 -26.63 -25.78
CA THR A 42 -15.71 -27.69 -24.99
C THR A 42 -14.56 -27.20 -24.12
N LEU A 43 -14.04 -25.98 -24.34
CA LEU A 43 -12.88 -25.46 -23.63
C LEU A 43 -13.02 -23.97 -23.33
N GLN A 44 -12.70 -23.60 -22.09
CA GLN A 44 -12.56 -22.20 -21.70
C GLN A 44 -11.20 -22.00 -21.05
N ALA A 45 -10.45 -21.02 -21.56
CA ALA A 45 -9.13 -20.66 -21.04
C ALA A 45 -9.01 -19.15 -20.96
N SER A 46 -8.24 -18.66 -19.98
CA SER A 46 -7.93 -17.24 -19.87
C SER A 46 -6.52 -17.05 -19.34
N VAL A 47 -5.82 -16.07 -19.89
CA VAL A 47 -4.51 -15.61 -19.43
C VAL A 47 -4.60 -14.12 -19.12
N ALA A 48 -3.94 -13.68 -18.05
CA ALA A 48 -3.93 -12.30 -17.59
C ALA A 48 -2.56 -11.96 -16.99
N ALA A 49 -1.86 -10.99 -17.56
CA ALA A 49 -0.63 -10.46 -17.00
C ALA A 49 -0.92 -9.09 -16.38
N TYR A 50 -0.32 -8.83 -15.23
CA TYR A 50 -0.35 -7.50 -14.64
C TYR A 50 1.05 -7.12 -14.12
N SER A 51 1.34 -5.83 -14.24
CA SER A 51 2.51 -5.21 -13.65
C SER A 51 2.05 -3.96 -12.93
N VAL A 52 2.19 -3.95 -11.61
CA VAL A 52 1.90 -2.77 -10.78
C VAL A 52 3.21 -2.24 -10.24
N ARG A 53 3.43 -0.94 -10.42
CA ARG A 53 4.53 -0.21 -9.82
C ARG A 53 3.96 0.87 -8.90
N PHE A 54 4.33 0.81 -7.64
CA PHE A 54 4.05 1.87 -6.67
C PHE A 54 5.27 2.76 -6.63
N ASP A 55 5.10 4.07 -6.81
CA ASP A 55 6.12 5.08 -6.58
C ASP A 55 5.80 5.82 -5.26
N ASN A 56 6.85 6.19 -4.51
CA ASN A 56 6.73 6.87 -3.22
C ASN A 56 5.85 6.14 -2.18
N ARG A 57 5.92 4.80 -2.12
CA ARG A 57 5.11 4.01 -1.18
C ARG A 57 5.20 4.56 0.24
N LEU A 58 4.07 4.85 0.86
CA LEU A 58 3.94 5.39 2.21
C LEU A 58 3.89 4.25 3.23
N LEU A 59 5.04 3.96 3.85
CA LEU A 59 5.11 2.96 4.91
C LEU A 59 4.91 3.62 6.28
N GLN A 60 3.95 3.12 7.05
CA GLN A 60 3.80 3.47 8.45
C GLN A 60 4.82 2.68 9.28
N TYR A 61 5.75 3.38 9.93
CA TYR A 61 6.78 2.77 10.77
C TYR A 61 6.86 3.51 12.12
N ASN A 62 7.08 2.74 13.19
CA ASN A 62 7.38 3.28 14.51
C ASN A 62 8.89 3.16 14.76
N PRO A 63 9.64 4.27 14.76
CA PRO A 63 11.09 4.24 14.94
C PRO A 63 11.54 4.05 16.40
N CYS A 64 10.63 4.03 17.38
CA CYS A 64 10.99 3.94 18.80
C CYS A 64 10.73 2.54 19.39
N ASP A 65 11.47 2.21 20.46
CA ASP A 65 11.26 1.01 21.25
C ASP A 65 9.79 0.94 21.72
N SER A 66 9.14 -0.21 21.55
CA SER A 66 7.74 -0.46 21.91
C SER A 66 7.44 -0.26 23.39
N ARG A 67 8.47 -0.13 24.24
CA ARG A 67 8.36 0.14 25.68
C ARG A 67 8.27 1.63 26.05
N GLN A 68 8.51 2.56 25.11
CA GLN A 68 8.45 3.99 25.40
C GLN A 68 7.05 4.59 25.19
N PRO A 69 6.63 5.56 26.02
CA PRO A 69 5.38 6.30 25.81
C PRO A 69 5.38 7.00 24.44
N VAL A 70 4.28 6.83 23.71
CA VAL A 70 4.11 7.35 22.34
C VAL A 70 3.99 8.88 22.38
N GLY A 71 5.10 9.59 22.17
CA GLY A 71 5.16 11.05 22.08
C GLY A 71 5.20 11.56 20.62
N PRO A 72 5.12 12.88 20.37
CA PRO A 72 5.16 13.46 19.02
C PRO A 72 6.48 13.19 18.26
N THR A 73 7.56 12.89 18.98
CA THR A 73 8.86 12.48 18.43
C THR A 73 9.00 10.96 18.25
N CYS A 74 8.15 10.18 18.93
CA CYS A 74 8.23 8.71 19.03
C CYS A 74 6.90 8.00 18.71
N GLY A 75 6.12 8.59 17.80
CA GLY A 75 4.87 8.02 17.32
C GLY A 75 5.01 7.33 15.96
N ASN A 76 3.98 6.59 15.57
CA ASN A 76 3.83 6.09 14.20
C ASN A 76 4.00 7.25 13.21
N ARG A 77 4.91 7.11 12.25
CA ARG A 77 5.15 8.09 11.18
C ARG A 77 5.09 7.42 9.82
N PHE A 78 4.73 8.20 8.81
CA PHE A 78 4.77 7.73 7.43
C PHE A 78 6.10 8.12 6.80
N TYR A 79 6.63 7.21 5.97
CA TYR A 79 7.87 7.41 5.22
C TYR A 79 7.62 7.00 3.77
N ASN A 80 8.08 7.82 2.81
CA ASN A 80 8.15 7.38 1.42
C ASN A 80 9.35 6.43 1.28
N VAL A 81 9.10 5.13 1.15
CA VAL A 81 10.15 4.08 1.11
C VAL A 81 10.59 3.72 -0.31
N GLY A 82 10.18 4.48 -1.31
CA GLY A 82 10.56 4.29 -2.72
C GLY A 82 9.60 3.41 -3.50
N GLY A 83 10.10 2.85 -4.60
CA GLY A 83 9.30 2.12 -5.57
C GLY A 83 9.11 0.63 -5.21
N VAL A 84 7.90 0.08 -5.36
CA VAL A 84 7.64 -1.36 -5.22
C VAL A 84 7.02 -1.89 -6.50
N ASP A 85 7.72 -2.83 -7.15
CA ASP A 85 7.21 -3.56 -8.32
C ASP A 85 6.52 -4.85 -7.86
N SER A 86 5.30 -5.09 -8.36
CA SER A 86 4.49 -6.27 -8.09
C SER A 86 4.01 -6.88 -9.41
N PRO A 87 4.85 -7.69 -10.09
CA PRO A 87 4.46 -8.44 -11.26
C PRO A 87 3.66 -9.69 -10.87
N GLY A 88 2.65 -10.04 -11.66
CA GLY A 88 1.96 -11.32 -11.50
C GLY A 88 1.47 -11.90 -12.81
N THR A 89 1.49 -13.22 -12.87
CA THR A 89 0.95 -14.04 -13.96
C THR A 89 -0.11 -14.99 -13.40
N PRO A 90 -1.06 -15.47 -14.22
CA PRO A 90 -2.09 -16.39 -13.76
C PRO A 90 -1.45 -17.71 -13.37
N ARG A 91 -1.84 -18.27 -12.23
CA ARG A 91 -1.59 -19.69 -11.96
C ARG A 91 -2.68 -20.53 -12.65
N PRO A 92 -2.32 -21.53 -13.47
CA PRO A 92 -3.29 -22.53 -13.88
C PRO A 92 -3.78 -23.28 -12.64
N ARG A 93 -5.10 -23.45 -12.52
CA ARG A 93 -5.74 -24.26 -11.47
C ARG A 93 -5.67 -25.74 -11.85
#